data_AF-A0A2G2G045-F1
#
_entry.id   AF-A0A2G2G045-F1
#
_cell.length_a   1.000
_cell.length_b   1.000
_cell.length_c   1.000
_cell.angle_alpha   90.00
_cell.angle_beta   90.00
_cell.angle_gamma   90.00
#
_symmetry.space_group_name_H-M   'P 1'
#
loop_
_entity.id
_entity.type
_entity.pdbx_description
1 polymer ?
#
loop_
_entity_poly.entity_id
_entity_poly.type
_entity_poly.pdbx_seq_one_letter_code
_entity_poly.pdbx_strand_id
1 'polypeptide(L)'
;MEKELLQMCGYKNDERGMSLVNEVKSNYMCFNEVVEALKDLQPFLQHSDYYLSLRSAQHMIKIKNDLLDQEDIISLDAEILVWANEHNMELQEEPGQILILGRRSDD
;
A
#
# COMPACT_ATOMS: atom_id res chain seq x y z
N MET A 1 13.56 1.02 5.63
CA MET A 1 12.22 1.18 5.04
C MET A 1 11.87 0.03 4.09
N GLU A 2 12.76 -0.39 3.20
CA GLU A 2 12.51 -1.44 2.20
C GLU A 2 12.17 -2.80 2.83
N LYS A 3 12.97 -3.22 3.82
CA LYS A 3 12.72 -4.46 4.57
C LYS A 3 11.41 -4.42 5.37
N GLU A 4 11.04 -3.24 5.85
CA GLU A 4 9.81 -3.05 6.62
C GLU A 4 8.60 -3.18 5.70
N LEU A 5 8.63 -2.56 4.52
CA LEU A 5 7.59 -2.73 3.51
C LEU A 5 7.46 -4.21 3.10
N LEU A 6 8.58 -4.92 2.87
CA LEU A 6 8.52 -6.37 2.60
C LEU A 6 7.81 -7.15 3.70
N GLN A 7 8.15 -6.86 4.96
CA GLN A 7 7.55 -7.53 6.12
C GLN A 7 6.06 -7.20 6.24
N MET A 8 5.66 -5.94 6.08
CA MET A 8 4.25 -5.53 6.12
C MET A 8 3.41 -6.19 5.02
N CYS A 9 4.00 -6.43 3.85
CA CYS A 9 3.36 -7.16 2.76
C CYS A 9 3.48 -8.69 2.87
N GLY A 10 4.08 -9.24 3.94
CA GLY A 10 4.25 -10.68 4.14
C GLY A 10 5.24 -11.37 3.17
N TYR A 11 6.09 -10.62 2.48
CA TYR A 11 7.10 -11.18 1.58
C TYR A 11 8.32 -11.70 2.33
N LYS A 12 9.01 -12.68 1.73
CA LYS A 12 10.30 -13.15 2.23
C LYS A 12 11.37 -12.07 2.03
N ASN A 13 12.27 -11.97 3.01
CA ASN A 13 13.46 -11.12 2.92
C ASN A 13 14.56 -11.85 2.13
N ASP A 14 14.34 -12.01 0.82
CA ASP A 14 15.28 -12.57 -0.15
C ASP A 14 15.58 -11.58 -1.28
N GLU A 15 16.52 -11.93 -2.16
CA GLU A 15 16.96 -11.06 -3.26
C GLU A 15 15.81 -10.64 -4.18
N ARG A 16 14.84 -11.54 -4.41
CA ARG A 16 13.69 -11.28 -5.28
C ARG A 16 12.74 -10.27 -4.65
N GLY A 17 12.44 -10.43 -3.36
CA GLY A 17 11.64 -9.47 -2.61
C GLY A 17 12.31 -8.10 -2.59
N MET A 18 13.61 -8.06 -2.26
CA MET A 18 14.37 -6.80 -2.22
C MET A 18 14.42 -6.11 -3.59
N SER A 19 14.59 -6.85 -4.68
CA SER A 19 14.55 -6.30 -6.03
C SER A 19 13.20 -5.62 -6.31
N LEU A 20 12.09 -6.30 -5.99
CA LEU A 20 10.75 -5.76 -6.21
C LEU A 20 10.51 -4.47 -5.40
N VAL A 21 10.93 -4.43 -4.12
CA VAL A 21 10.76 -3.21 -3.31
C VAL A 21 11.66 -2.08 -3.78
N ASN A 22 12.86 -2.37 -4.28
CA ASN A 22 13.72 -1.34 -4.87
C ASN A 22 13.11 -0.74 -6.14
N GLU A 23 12.47 -1.56 -6.98
CA GLU A 23 11.72 -1.09 -8.14
C GLU A 23 10.54 -0.21 -7.69
N VAL A 24 9.74 -0.68 -6.72
CA VAL A 24 8.64 0.10 -6.14
C VAL A 24 9.13 1.43 -5.60
N LYS A 25 10.19 1.43 -4.79
CA LYS A 25 10.79 2.63 -4.21
C LYS A 25 11.13 3.69 -5.26
N SER A 26 11.58 3.28 -6.44
CA SER A 26 11.94 4.20 -7.51
C SER A 26 10.76 5.00 -8.07
N ASN A 27 9.53 4.55 -7.83
CA ASN A 27 8.30 5.24 -8.23
C ASN A 27 7.74 6.23 -7.18
N TYR A 28 8.31 6.30 -5.97
CA TYR A 28 7.81 7.19 -4.92
C TYR A 28 8.87 8.23 -4.54
N MET A 29 8.55 9.51 -4.75
CA MET A 29 9.43 10.62 -4.33
C MET A 29 9.66 10.62 -2.80
N CYS A 30 8.62 10.35 -2.01
CA CYS A 30 8.67 10.29 -0.55
C CYS A 30 8.51 8.87 0.00
N PHE A 31 9.20 7.89 -0.60
CA PHE A 31 9.05 6.47 -0.25
C PHE A 31 9.11 6.17 1.25
N ASN A 32 10.10 6.72 1.97
CA ASN A 32 10.26 6.47 3.40
C ASN A 32 9.04 6.96 4.20
N GLU A 33 8.49 8.12 3.86
CA GLU A 33 7.33 8.69 4.55
C GLU A 33 6.06 7.88 4.25
N VAL A 34 5.91 7.39 3.03
CA VAL A 34 4.83 6.45 2.68
C VAL A 34 4.95 5.19 3.52
N VAL A 35 6.15 4.60 3.63
CA VAL A 35 6.36 3.40 4.45
C VAL A 35 6.14 3.66 5.95
N GLU A 36 6.51 4.84 6.48
CA GLU A 36 6.15 5.19 7.86
C GLU A 36 4.64 5.26 8.05
N ALA A 37 3.91 5.97 7.18
CA ALA A 37 2.46 6.07 7.29
C ALA A 37 1.76 4.70 7.21
N LEU A 38 2.29 3.77 6.42
CA LEU A 38 1.77 2.41 6.35
C LEU A 38 1.85 1.66 7.69
N LYS A 39 2.81 1.98 8.56
CA LYS A 39 2.90 1.37 9.89
C LYS A 39 1.70 1.74 10.76
N ASP A 40 1.18 2.95 10.61
CA ASP A 40 0.00 3.42 11.35
C ASP A 40 -1.29 2.77 10.84
N LEU A 41 -1.34 2.37 9.55
CA LEU A 41 -2.44 1.59 9.00
C LEU A 41 -2.37 0.10 9.39
N GLN A 42 -1.18 -0.44 9.64
CA GLN A 42 -0.97 -1.88 9.85
C GLN A 42 -1.84 -2.52 10.95
N PRO A 43 -2.09 -1.89 12.13
CA PRO A 43 -2.97 -2.46 13.16
C PRO A 43 -4.40 -2.68 12.67
N PHE A 44 -4.93 -1.76 11.86
CA PHE A 44 -6.24 -1.92 11.24
C PHE A 44 -6.24 -3.12 10.28
N LEU A 45 -5.23 -3.20 9.41
CA LEU A 45 -5.13 -4.28 8.42
C LEU A 45 -5.09 -5.67 9.08
N GLN A 46 -4.36 -5.81 10.20
CA GLN A 46 -4.26 -7.08 10.95
C GLN A 46 -5.59 -7.60 11.50
N HIS A 47 -6.62 -6.75 11.59
CA HIS A 47 -7.94 -7.08 12.13
C HIS A 47 -9.06 -6.92 11.10
N SER A 48 -8.72 -6.76 9.83
CA SER A 48 -9.64 -6.55 8.72
C SER A 48 -9.43 -7.58 7.62
N ASP A 49 -10.30 -7.56 6.61
CA ASP A 49 -10.12 -8.36 5.38
C ASP A 49 -9.14 -7.71 4.39
N TYR A 50 -8.48 -6.61 4.79
CA TYR A 50 -7.53 -5.87 3.97
C TYR A 50 -6.07 -6.22 4.29
N TYR A 51 -5.21 -6.22 3.26
CA TYR A 51 -3.77 -6.42 3.43
C TYR A 51 -2.96 -5.64 2.40
N LEU A 52 -1.69 -5.35 2.75
CA LEU A 52 -0.74 -4.72 1.84
C LEU A 52 -0.14 -5.73 0.88
N SER A 53 0.02 -5.32 -0.37
CA SER A 53 0.69 -6.11 -1.41
C SER A 53 1.43 -5.19 -2.37
N LEU A 54 2.34 -5.76 -3.16
CA LEU A 54 3.08 -5.04 -4.19
C LEU A 54 2.59 -5.46 -5.57
N ARG A 55 2.36 -4.49 -6.45
CA ARG A 55 2.01 -4.71 -7.86
C ARG A 55 3.27 -4.66 -8.70
N SER A 56 3.72 -5.81 -9.20
CA SER A 56 4.97 -5.91 -9.97
C SER A 56 4.94 -5.18 -11.31
N ALA A 57 3.84 -5.24 -12.07
CA ALA A 57 3.79 -4.64 -13.42
C ALA A 57 3.86 -3.11 -13.44
N GLN A 58 3.47 -2.45 -12.34
CA GLN A 58 3.49 -0.99 -12.20
C GLN A 58 4.44 -0.52 -11.09
N HIS A 59 5.07 -1.46 -10.39
CA HIS A 59 5.90 -1.23 -9.20
C HIS A 59 5.23 -0.26 -8.20
N MET A 60 4.03 -0.62 -7.73
CA MET A 60 3.26 0.18 -6.76
C MET A 60 2.87 -0.62 -5.52
N ILE A 61 2.64 0.10 -4.43
CA ILE A 61 2.05 -0.41 -3.20
C ILE A 61 0.52 -0.37 -3.35
N LYS A 62 -0.13 -1.42 -2.88
CA LYS A 62 -1.59 -1.52 -2.92
C LYS A 62 -2.16 -2.16 -1.65
N ILE A 63 -3.39 -1.80 -1.35
CA ILE A 63 -4.24 -2.45 -0.34
C ILE A 63 -5.21 -3.35 -1.11
N LYS A 64 -5.27 -4.63 -0.78
CA LYS A 64 -6.20 -5.59 -1.36
C LYS A 64 -7.20 -6.03 -0.30
N ASN A 65 -8.41 -6.39 -0.71
CA ASN A 65 -9.39 -7.06 0.14
C ASN A 65 -9.48 -8.54 -0.26
N ASP A 66 -9.40 -9.47 0.68
CA ASP A 66 -9.45 -10.92 0.40
C ASP A 66 -10.86 -11.42 0.05
N LEU A 67 -11.91 -10.65 0.35
CA LEU A 67 -13.30 -11.01 0.06
C LEU A 67 -13.80 -10.50 -1.29
N LEU A 68 -13.03 -9.64 -1.96
CA LEU A 68 -13.41 -8.99 -3.21
C LEU A 68 -12.63 -9.59 -4.39
N ASP A 69 -13.35 -10.02 -5.40
CA ASP A 69 -12.76 -10.43 -6.67
C ASP A 69 -12.44 -9.22 -7.56
N GLN A 70 -11.74 -9.44 -8.67
CA GLN A 70 -11.35 -8.37 -9.61
C GLN A 70 -12.52 -7.67 -10.31
N GLU A 71 -13.75 -8.13 -10.09
CA GLU A 71 -14.96 -7.55 -10.64
C GLU A 71 -15.73 -6.73 -9.60
N ASP A 72 -15.38 -6.87 -8.32
CA ASP A 72 -16.05 -6.17 -7.24
C ASP A 72 -15.47 -4.77 -7.04
N ILE A 73 -16.35 -3.78 -7.01
CA ILE A 73 -15.98 -2.41 -6.68
C ILE A 73 -15.65 -2.35 -5.19
N ILE A 74 -14.40 -2.06 -4.87
CA ILE A 74 -14.00 -1.74 -3.51
C ILE A 74 -14.58 -0.38 -3.15
N SER A 75 -15.51 -0.34 -2.20
CA SER A 75 -15.79 0.93 -1.52
C SER A 75 -14.66 1.15 -0.54
N LEU A 76 -13.99 2.31 -0.60
CA LEU A 76 -12.97 2.64 0.38
C LEU A 76 -13.54 2.55 1.79
N ASP A 77 -12.92 1.72 2.63
CA ASP A 77 -13.24 1.63 4.04
C ASP A 77 -13.02 2.99 4.70
N ALA A 78 -13.91 3.36 5.62
CA ALA A 78 -13.84 4.64 6.31
C ALA A 78 -12.50 4.83 7.02
N GLU A 79 -11.91 3.76 7.57
CA GLU A 79 -10.63 3.85 8.27
C GLU A 79 -9.45 4.06 7.31
N ILE A 80 -9.50 3.46 6.11
CA ILE A 80 -8.50 3.72 5.06
C ILE A 80 -8.59 5.18 4.60
N LEU A 81 -9.79 5.75 4.49
CA LEU A 81 -9.99 7.16 4.14
C LEU A 81 -9.49 8.11 5.22
N VAL A 82 -9.80 7.83 6.49
CA VAL A 82 -9.32 8.62 7.63
C VAL A 82 -7.81 8.61 7.64
N TRP A 83 -7.19 7.43 7.61
CA TRP A 83 -5.74 7.27 7.52
C TRP A 83 -5.14 8.06 6.35
N ALA A 84 -5.71 7.92 5.15
CA ALA A 84 -5.18 8.60 3.97
C ALA A 84 -5.22 10.12 4.11
N ASN A 85 -6.24 10.66 4.76
CA ASN A 85 -6.32 12.10 5.00
C ASN A 85 -5.36 12.56 6.11
N GLU A 86 -5.22 11.81 7.19
CA GLU A 86 -4.30 12.14 8.30
C GLU A 86 -2.83 12.14 7.85
N HIS A 87 -2.47 11.25 6.93
CA HIS A 87 -1.10 11.14 6.41
C HIS A 87 -0.87 11.88 5.09
N ASN A 88 -1.87 12.59 4.57
CA ASN A 88 -1.83 13.26 3.27
C ASN A 88 -1.45 12.31 2.11
N MET A 89 -2.09 11.14 2.07
CA MET A 89 -1.87 10.11 1.07
C MET A 89 -2.82 10.27 -0.12
N GLU A 90 -2.28 10.04 -1.31
CA GLU A 90 -3.01 9.97 -2.55
C GLU A 90 -3.34 8.51 -2.88
N LEU A 91 -4.62 8.24 -3.11
CA LEU A 91 -5.15 6.90 -3.39
C LEU A 91 -5.84 6.87 -4.74
N GLN A 92 -5.78 5.73 -5.41
CA GLN A 92 -6.57 5.44 -6.59
C GLN A 92 -7.31 4.11 -6.40
N GLU A 93 -8.65 4.17 -6.45
CA GLU A 93 -9.50 2.99 -6.42
C GLU A 93 -9.41 2.20 -7.73
N GLU A 94 -9.33 0.88 -7.61
CA GLU A 94 -9.45 -0.06 -8.71
C GLU A 94 -10.34 -1.24 -8.27
N PRO A 95 -10.87 -2.05 -9.20
CA PRO A 95 -11.60 -3.26 -8.84
C PRO A 95 -10.77 -4.19 -7.92
N GLY A 96 -11.34 -4.55 -6.77
CA GLY A 96 -10.72 -5.40 -5.75
C GLY A 96 -9.47 -4.85 -5.04
N GLN A 97 -9.03 -3.62 -5.31
CA GLN A 97 -7.80 -3.07 -4.70
C GLN A 97 -7.74 -1.54 -4.71
N ILE A 98 -6.90 -1.00 -3.84
CA ILE A 98 -6.63 0.44 -3.74
C ILE A 98 -5.14 0.62 -3.99
N LEU A 99 -4.78 1.45 -4.94
CA LEU A 99 -3.41 1.82 -5.21
C LEU A 99 -3.02 3.01 -4.33
N ILE A 100 -1.82 2.96 -3.76
CA ILE A 100 -1.24 4.08 -3.03
C ILE A 100 -0.30 4.80 -3.99
N LEU A 101 -0.65 6.01 -4.41
CA LEU A 101 0.13 6.76 -5.40
C LEU A 101 1.30 7.51 -4.76
N GLY A 102 1.21 7.80 -3.46
CA GLY A 102 2.24 8.50 -2.71
C GLY A 102 1.62 9.52 -1.77
N ARG A 103 2.38 10.56 -1.45
CA ARG A 103 1.84 11.72 -0.73
C ARG A 103 1.26 12.71 -1.73
N ARG A 104 0.15 13.35 -1.37
CA ARG A 104 -0.39 14.47 -2.15
C ARG A 104 0.65 15.59 -2.17
N SER A 105 0.82 16.22 -3.32
CA SER A 105 1.63 17.44 -3.42
C SER A 105 0.96 18.54 -2.59
N ASP A 106 1.72 19.14 -1.68
CA ASP A 106 1.31 20.40 -1.07
C ASP A 106 1.49 21.49 -2.14
N ASP A 107 0.42 21.86 -2.84
CA ASP A 107 0.39 23.03 -3.74
C ASP A 107 0.52 24.35 -2.94
#